data_AF-A0A524JII3-F1
#
_entry.id   AF-A0A524JII3-F1
#
_cell.length_a   1.000
_cell.length_b   1.000
_cell.length_c   1.000
_cell.angle_alpha   90.00
_cell.angle_beta   90.00
_cell.angle_gamma   90.00
#
_symmetry.space_group_name_H-M   'P 1'
#
loop_
_entity.id
_entity.type
_entity.pdbx_description
1 polymer ?
#
loop_
_entity_poly.entity_id
_entity_poly.type
_entity_poly.pdbx_seq_one_letter_code
_entity_poly.pdbx_strand_id
1 'polypeptide(L)'
;MKAQIKQILTLTRKELRSYFGSPMALIFIGTFLAATLFAFFWVDTFFARGISDVRPLFRWMPVLLIFLVAALTMRQWSEEQRSGTLEILLTLPLSTTQVVLGKFLAVVALVTIALSLTIFLPLTVALLGNLDWGPVIGGYLAAVLMAAAYASIGLFASSRTDNQIVALISTVLGCVLFYIVGSSGVTDFTGNEIGEVLRAIGAGSRFESIQRGVIDVRDLLYYISLSGIFLTLNVLSLKAKGWSSGMHTLPRRRTLVLTSALLIINLLVVNIWTFPLSGLRVDLTEDKEYTLSPATKSLLRNLQEPLLIRGYFSEKTHPLLAPLVPSIRDMLKEYQVVSGGKVQLEIIDPAKEPEKEAEANQVYGIQPTPFRVEGRYEASVINSYFDILIQYGDQSKTLGFNDLIEVDSQRAGAVDVRLRNLEYDLTSNIKKAVYGFQNVDAVLASLADPVELAVYFTPTTLPEWLAAAPATIETVLNDYAGRSNGKFTYRIVDPDAPGSPMGRQELLDTYGLQPLAVSLFSQDSYYLYMVMEVGGKAQLVYPSGEVSEADVRSAVESALKRSSSGFLQVVGVWTPPAVPTQDMFGQTQQPLSSWQQVSQALQQEYEVRT
;
A
#
# COMPACT_ATOMS: atom_id res chain seq x y z
N MET A 1 -20.98 -13.75 -40.11
CA MET A 1 -20.94 -13.86 -38.63
C MET A 1 -21.70 -15.08 -38.09
N LYS A 2 -23.04 -15.19 -38.23
CA LYS A 2 -23.82 -16.34 -37.66
C LYS A 2 -23.33 -17.73 -38.12
N ALA A 3 -23.02 -17.90 -39.40
CA ALA A 3 -22.51 -19.17 -39.93
C ALA A 3 -21.13 -19.55 -39.37
N GLN A 4 -20.25 -18.57 -39.15
CA GLN A 4 -18.91 -18.79 -38.61
C GLN A 4 -18.95 -19.20 -37.13
N ILE A 5 -19.82 -18.59 -36.33
CA ILE A 5 -20.05 -18.98 -34.93
C ILE A 5 -20.61 -20.40 -34.85
N LYS A 6 -21.56 -20.75 -35.73
CA LYS A 6 -22.12 -22.11 -35.80
C LYS A 6 -21.05 -23.17 -36.08
N GLN A 7 -20.10 -22.86 -36.98
CA GLN A 7 -18.99 -23.77 -37.29
C GLN A 7 -18.06 -23.97 -36.08
N ILE A 8 -17.71 -22.90 -35.37
CA ILE A 8 -16.87 -22.97 -34.16
C ILE A 8 -17.56 -23.86 -33.10
N LEU A 9 -18.83 -23.60 -32.79
CA LEU A 9 -19.58 -24.37 -31.79
C LEU A 9 -19.77 -25.84 -32.20
N THR A 10 -19.95 -26.11 -33.49
CA THR A 10 -20.05 -27.48 -34.00
C THR A 10 -18.74 -28.23 -33.77
N LEU A 11 -17.60 -27.59 -34.04
CA LEU A 11 -16.29 -28.16 -33.76
C LEU A 11 -16.07 -28.35 -32.26
N THR A 12 -16.38 -27.35 -31.43
CA THR A 12 -16.30 -27.46 -29.97
C THR A 12 -17.11 -28.65 -29.45
N ARG A 13 -18.34 -28.86 -29.96
CA ARG A 13 -19.18 -30.00 -29.59
C ARG A 13 -18.57 -31.34 -30.02
N LYS A 14 -17.96 -31.40 -31.20
CA LYS A 14 -17.25 -32.59 -31.69
C LYS A 14 -16.05 -32.92 -30.78
N GLU A 15 -15.24 -31.93 -30.43
CA GLU A 15 -14.10 -32.12 -29.52
C GLU A 15 -14.54 -32.54 -28.12
N LEU A 16 -15.56 -31.89 -27.54
CA LEU A 16 -16.13 -32.31 -26.24
C LEU A 16 -16.63 -33.76 -26.26
N ARG A 17 -17.33 -34.17 -27.33
CA ARG A 17 -17.74 -35.58 -27.48
C ARG A 17 -16.53 -36.52 -27.55
N SER A 18 -15.46 -36.10 -28.23
CA SER A 18 -14.23 -36.90 -28.29
C SER A 18 -13.54 -37.03 -26.93
N TYR A 19 -13.62 -36.01 -26.08
CA TYR A 19 -13.09 -36.06 -24.71
C TYR A 19 -13.91 -37.01 -23.83
N PHE A 20 -15.23 -36.86 -23.78
CA PHE A 20 -16.09 -37.72 -22.96
C PHE A 20 -16.24 -39.15 -23.50
N GLY A 21 -15.95 -39.36 -24.79
CA GLY A 21 -15.87 -40.71 -25.38
C GLY A 21 -14.61 -41.48 -25.01
N SER A 22 -13.62 -40.84 -24.36
CA SER A 22 -12.38 -41.46 -23.91
C SER A 22 -12.28 -41.45 -22.37
N PRO A 23 -11.78 -42.53 -21.73
CA PRO A 23 -11.55 -42.56 -20.29
C PRO A 23 -10.58 -41.46 -19.79
N MET A 24 -9.71 -40.94 -20.66
CA MET A 24 -8.66 -40.00 -20.28
C MET A 24 -9.20 -38.70 -19.67
N ALA A 25 -10.29 -38.14 -20.21
CA ALA A 25 -10.86 -36.90 -19.69
C ALA A 25 -11.38 -37.09 -18.26
N LEU A 26 -12.03 -38.23 -17.99
CA LEU A 26 -12.53 -38.57 -16.66
C LEU A 26 -11.39 -38.80 -15.67
N ILE A 27 -10.29 -39.43 -16.11
CA ILE A 27 -9.09 -39.63 -15.27
C ILE A 27 -8.50 -38.28 -14.88
N PHE A 28 -8.25 -37.37 -15.83
CA PHE A 28 -7.65 -36.07 -15.52
C PHE A 28 -8.55 -35.20 -14.63
N ILE A 29 -9.87 -35.18 -14.89
CA ILE A 29 -10.82 -34.46 -14.03
C ILE A 29 -10.85 -35.11 -12.63
N GLY A 30 -10.92 -36.43 -12.55
CA GLY A 30 -10.92 -37.16 -11.27
C GLY A 30 -9.65 -36.91 -10.45
N THR A 31 -8.48 -36.96 -11.08
CA THR A 31 -7.20 -36.63 -10.43
C THR A 31 -7.16 -35.17 -9.98
N PHE A 32 -7.63 -34.24 -10.79
CA PHE A 32 -7.72 -32.82 -10.41
C PHE A 32 -8.65 -32.62 -9.21
N LEU A 33 -9.83 -33.25 -9.20
CA LEU A 33 -10.76 -33.18 -8.08
C LEU A 33 -10.16 -33.79 -6.80
N ALA A 34 -9.55 -34.96 -6.91
CA ALA A 34 -8.88 -35.60 -5.77
C ALA A 34 -7.74 -34.73 -5.20
N ALA A 35 -6.91 -34.15 -6.07
CA ALA A 35 -5.84 -33.24 -5.66
C ALA A 35 -6.39 -31.96 -5.03
N THR A 36 -7.48 -31.41 -5.56
CA THR A 36 -8.16 -30.23 -5.00
C THR A 36 -8.72 -30.51 -3.61
N LEU A 37 -9.41 -31.65 -3.44
CA LEU A 37 -9.94 -32.07 -2.14
C LEU A 37 -8.81 -32.29 -1.12
N PHE A 38 -7.73 -32.96 -1.53
CA PHE A 38 -6.57 -33.18 -0.67
C PHE A 38 -5.90 -31.86 -0.25
N ALA A 39 -5.68 -30.94 -1.20
CA ALA A 39 -5.11 -29.63 -0.91
C ALA A 39 -5.99 -28.84 0.08
N PHE A 40 -7.30 -28.79 -0.19
CA PHE A 40 -8.24 -28.03 0.62
C PHE A 40 -8.35 -28.55 2.06
N PHE A 41 -8.54 -29.86 2.24
CA PHE A 41 -8.77 -30.44 3.58
C PHE A 41 -7.47 -30.70 4.36
N TRP A 42 -6.41 -31.15 3.69
CA TRP A 42 -5.21 -31.65 4.35
C TRP A 42 -4.07 -30.65 4.38
N VAL A 43 -3.72 -30.05 3.23
CA VAL A 43 -2.57 -29.13 3.13
C VAL A 43 -2.82 -27.84 3.89
N ASP A 44 -4.00 -27.23 3.68
CA ASP A 44 -4.38 -26.00 4.36
C ASP A 44 -5.09 -26.24 5.71
N THR A 45 -5.15 -27.50 6.18
CA THR A 45 -5.69 -27.90 7.49
C THR A 45 -7.04 -27.26 7.82
N PHE A 46 -8.01 -27.36 6.91
CA PHE A 46 -9.29 -26.64 6.98
C PHE A 46 -9.96 -26.74 8.35
N PHE A 47 -10.06 -27.95 8.92
CA PHE A 47 -10.71 -28.17 10.21
C PHE A 47 -9.97 -27.57 11.41
N ALA A 48 -8.67 -27.33 11.30
CA ALA A 48 -7.87 -26.75 12.38
C ALA A 48 -8.04 -25.23 12.51
N ARG A 49 -8.53 -24.55 11.46
CA ARG A 49 -8.66 -23.09 11.47
C ARG A 49 -9.90 -22.57 12.18
N GLY A 50 -10.94 -23.39 12.33
CA GLY A 50 -12.17 -22.98 13.01
C GLY A 50 -12.99 -21.88 12.32
N ILE A 51 -12.64 -21.47 11.10
CA ILE A 51 -13.32 -20.41 10.33
C ILE A 51 -13.96 -20.96 9.05
N SER A 52 -15.10 -20.37 8.67
CA SER A 52 -15.81 -20.68 7.42
C SER A 52 -15.24 -19.88 6.25
N ASP A 53 -14.10 -20.31 5.71
CA ASP A 53 -13.42 -19.63 4.60
C ASP A 53 -13.06 -20.60 3.46
N VAL A 54 -13.23 -20.14 2.21
CA VAL A 54 -12.90 -20.88 0.99
C VAL A 54 -11.69 -20.33 0.24
N ARG A 55 -11.09 -19.20 0.64
CA ARG A 55 -9.83 -18.69 0.03
C ARG A 55 -8.75 -19.78 -0.14
N PRO A 56 -8.58 -20.73 0.80
CA PRO A 56 -7.59 -21.82 0.70
C PRO A 56 -7.85 -22.77 -0.47
N LEU A 57 -9.10 -22.93 -0.91
CA LEU A 57 -9.44 -23.67 -2.13
C LEU A 57 -8.73 -23.06 -3.35
N PHE A 58 -8.72 -21.73 -3.44
CA PHE A 58 -8.18 -21.02 -4.58
C PHE A 58 -6.65 -20.88 -4.53
N ARG A 59 -6.04 -20.94 -3.34
CA ARG A 59 -4.58 -20.83 -3.17
C ARG A 59 -3.77 -21.80 -4.03
N TRP A 60 -4.16 -23.08 -4.08
CA TRP A 60 -3.49 -24.11 -4.87
C TRP A 60 -4.03 -24.26 -6.29
N MET A 61 -5.15 -23.60 -6.59
CA MET A 61 -5.83 -23.69 -7.88
C MET A 61 -4.92 -23.33 -9.07
N PRO A 62 -4.06 -22.29 -9.02
CA PRO A 62 -3.13 -21.99 -10.11
C PRO A 62 -2.27 -23.18 -10.49
N VAL A 63 -1.63 -23.82 -9.50
CA VAL A 63 -0.72 -24.94 -9.74
C VAL A 63 -1.47 -26.17 -10.24
N LEU A 64 -2.61 -26.49 -9.64
CA LEU A 64 -3.44 -27.61 -10.08
C LEU A 64 -3.96 -27.42 -11.51
N LEU A 65 -4.34 -26.19 -11.88
CA LEU A 65 -4.77 -25.85 -13.23
C LEU A 65 -3.65 -25.99 -14.26
N ILE A 66 -2.38 -25.69 -13.90
CA ILE A 66 -1.24 -25.90 -14.81
C ILE A 66 -1.19 -27.37 -15.26
N PHE A 67 -1.25 -28.30 -14.31
CA PHE A 67 -1.18 -29.74 -14.63
C PHE A 67 -2.42 -30.22 -15.37
N LEU A 68 -3.62 -29.83 -14.93
CA LEU A 68 -4.86 -30.20 -15.61
C LEU A 68 -4.87 -29.71 -17.06
N VAL A 69 -4.57 -28.43 -17.27
CA VAL A 69 -4.62 -27.81 -18.60
C VAL A 69 -3.52 -28.34 -19.51
N ALA A 70 -2.30 -28.54 -19.00
CA ALA A 70 -1.23 -29.18 -19.77
C ALA A 70 -1.65 -30.58 -20.23
N ALA A 71 -2.23 -31.40 -19.35
CA ALA A 71 -2.69 -32.74 -19.69
C ALA A 71 -3.84 -32.73 -20.72
N LEU A 72 -4.77 -31.77 -20.63
CA LEU A 72 -5.88 -31.66 -21.58
C LEU A 72 -5.46 -31.13 -22.95
N THR A 73 -4.44 -30.27 -23.01
CA THR A 73 -3.97 -29.63 -24.25
C THR A 73 -2.86 -30.40 -24.95
N MET A 74 -2.07 -31.22 -24.25
CA MET A 74 -0.90 -31.88 -24.83
C MET A 74 -1.22 -32.63 -26.13
N ARG A 75 -2.38 -33.32 -26.18
CA ARG A 75 -2.81 -34.18 -27.30
C ARG A 75 -3.53 -33.42 -28.42
N GLN A 76 -3.93 -32.17 -28.19
CA GLN A 76 -4.86 -31.46 -29.07
C GLN A 76 -4.33 -31.26 -30.50
N TRP A 77 -3.03 -30.99 -30.66
CA TRP A 77 -2.39 -30.84 -31.95
C TRP A 77 -1.28 -31.87 -32.19
N SER A 78 -0.55 -32.24 -31.14
CA SER A 78 0.56 -33.21 -31.26
C SER A 78 0.11 -34.57 -31.80
N GLU A 79 -1.09 -35.04 -31.41
CA GLU A 79 -1.63 -36.31 -31.90
C GLU A 79 -2.09 -36.23 -33.35
N GLU A 80 -2.70 -35.11 -33.75
CA GLU A 80 -3.10 -34.89 -35.14
C GLU A 80 -1.87 -34.78 -36.06
N GLN A 81 -0.77 -34.23 -35.55
CA GLN A 81 0.52 -34.19 -36.25
C GLN A 81 1.13 -35.58 -36.35
N ARG A 82 1.23 -36.29 -35.21
CA ARG A 82 1.79 -37.64 -35.15
C ARG A 82 1.03 -38.64 -36.01
N SER A 83 -0.29 -38.50 -36.09
CA SER A 83 -1.17 -39.38 -36.88
C SER A 83 -1.30 -38.95 -38.35
N GLY A 84 -0.72 -37.82 -38.76
CA GLY A 84 -0.86 -37.26 -40.12
C GLY A 84 -2.25 -36.71 -40.45
N THR A 85 -3.19 -36.73 -39.50
CA THR A 85 -4.57 -36.24 -39.73
C THR A 85 -4.67 -34.71 -39.78
N LEU A 86 -3.62 -34.00 -39.37
CA LEU A 86 -3.55 -32.53 -39.47
C LEU A 86 -3.73 -32.02 -40.91
N GLU A 87 -3.21 -32.73 -41.91
CA GLU A 87 -3.33 -32.33 -43.32
C GLU A 87 -4.79 -32.36 -43.79
N ILE A 88 -5.54 -33.40 -43.37
CA ILE A 88 -6.97 -33.51 -43.64
C ILE A 88 -7.72 -32.35 -42.98
N LEU A 89 -7.41 -32.04 -41.72
CA LEU A 89 -8.06 -30.94 -41.00
C LEU A 89 -7.82 -29.58 -41.67
N LEU A 90 -6.61 -29.34 -42.18
CA LEU A 90 -6.23 -28.08 -42.82
C LEU A 90 -6.77 -27.93 -44.26
N THR A 91 -7.22 -29.02 -44.89
CA THR A 91 -7.84 -29.00 -46.22
C THR A 91 -9.37 -28.87 -46.17
N LEU A 92 -9.99 -29.07 -45.00
CA LEU A 92 -11.42 -28.82 -44.81
C LEU A 92 -11.77 -27.34 -45.06
N PRO A 93 -13.01 -27.04 -45.49
CA PRO A 93 -13.48 -25.66 -45.73
C PRO A 93 -13.76 -24.89 -44.42
N LEU A 94 -12.81 -24.95 -43.47
CA LEU A 94 -12.83 -24.27 -42.18
C LEU A 94 -11.58 -23.41 -42.07
N SER A 95 -11.73 -22.17 -41.59
CA SER A 95 -10.56 -21.32 -41.37
C SER A 95 -9.75 -21.83 -40.17
N THR A 96 -8.42 -21.73 -40.24
CA THR A 96 -7.51 -22.13 -39.14
C THR A 96 -7.89 -21.46 -37.81
N THR A 97 -8.33 -20.20 -37.86
CA THR A 97 -8.79 -19.46 -36.68
C THR A 97 -10.03 -20.10 -36.05
N GLN A 98 -10.99 -20.56 -36.85
CA GLN A 98 -12.16 -21.28 -36.32
C GLN A 98 -11.78 -22.61 -35.68
N VAL A 99 -10.81 -23.32 -36.27
CA VAL A 99 -10.34 -24.59 -35.70
C VAL A 99 -9.66 -24.39 -34.35
N VAL A 100 -8.75 -23.41 -34.28
CA VAL A 100 -8.06 -23.03 -33.05
C VAL A 100 -9.05 -22.58 -31.97
N LEU A 101 -10.00 -21.70 -32.30
CA LEU A 101 -11.03 -21.25 -31.36
C LEU A 101 -11.95 -22.39 -30.90
N GLY A 102 -12.31 -23.31 -31.80
CA GLY A 102 -13.16 -24.45 -31.46
C GLY A 102 -12.51 -25.40 -30.45
N LYS A 103 -11.23 -25.74 -30.66
CA LYS A 103 -10.42 -26.54 -29.72
C LYS A 103 -10.18 -25.82 -28.39
N PHE A 104 -9.88 -24.52 -28.45
CA PHE A 104 -9.75 -23.68 -27.26
C PHE A 104 -11.02 -23.69 -26.40
N LEU A 105 -12.17 -23.40 -26.99
CA LEU A 105 -13.44 -23.42 -26.26
C LEU A 105 -13.79 -24.81 -25.70
N ALA A 106 -13.38 -25.89 -26.37
CA ALA A 106 -13.59 -27.25 -25.86
C ALA A 106 -12.77 -27.52 -24.60
N VAL A 107 -11.49 -27.11 -24.58
CA VAL A 107 -10.62 -27.26 -23.41
C VAL A 107 -11.13 -26.39 -22.25
N VAL A 108 -11.44 -25.11 -22.52
CA VAL A 108 -11.98 -24.20 -21.49
C VAL A 108 -13.28 -24.76 -20.92
N ALA A 109 -14.21 -25.21 -21.76
CA ALA A 109 -15.46 -25.81 -21.29
C ALA A 109 -15.23 -27.05 -20.41
N LEU A 110 -14.27 -27.91 -20.76
CA LEU A 110 -13.94 -29.10 -19.97
C LEU A 110 -13.37 -28.72 -18.60
N VAL A 111 -12.50 -27.71 -18.54
CA VAL A 111 -11.97 -27.18 -17.27
C VAL A 111 -13.07 -26.49 -16.46
N THR A 112 -13.96 -25.73 -17.09
CA THR A 112 -15.12 -25.14 -16.41
C THR A 112 -16.04 -26.20 -15.81
N ILE A 113 -16.23 -27.34 -16.48
CA ILE A 113 -16.96 -28.49 -15.91
C ILE A 113 -16.21 -29.03 -14.69
N ALA A 114 -14.89 -29.22 -14.77
CA ALA A 114 -14.08 -29.68 -13.65
C ALA A 114 -14.17 -28.72 -12.44
N LEU A 115 -14.12 -27.41 -12.66
CA LEU A 115 -14.31 -26.39 -11.63
C LEU A 115 -15.74 -26.36 -11.09
N SER A 116 -16.74 -26.60 -11.95
CA SER A 116 -18.14 -26.65 -11.51
C SER A 116 -18.40 -27.81 -10.54
N LEU A 117 -17.67 -28.93 -10.70
CA LEU A 117 -17.73 -30.05 -9.78
C LEU A 117 -17.12 -29.72 -8.39
N THR A 118 -16.28 -28.68 -8.26
CA THR A 118 -15.75 -28.24 -6.97
C THR A 118 -16.71 -27.32 -6.21
N ILE A 119 -17.79 -26.81 -6.83
CA ILE A 119 -18.78 -25.90 -6.21
C ILE A 119 -19.46 -26.54 -4.99
N PHE A 120 -19.47 -27.87 -4.92
CA PHE A 120 -19.95 -28.57 -3.73
C PHE A 120 -19.21 -28.16 -2.45
N LEU A 121 -17.92 -27.82 -2.53
CA LEU A 121 -17.12 -27.38 -1.37
C LEU A 121 -17.65 -26.08 -0.75
N PRO A 122 -17.70 -24.93 -1.45
CA PRO A 122 -18.25 -23.69 -0.88
C PRO A 122 -19.71 -23.88 -0.45
N LEU A 123 -20.50 -24.71 -1.14
CA LEU A 123 -21.86 -25.01 -0.71
C LEU A 123 -21.88 -25.70 0.67
N THR A 124 -21.03 -26.69 0.90
CA THR A 124 -20.93 -27.34 2.23
C THR A 124 -20.41 -26.39 3.31
N VAL A 125 -19.48 -25.50 2.99
CA VAL A 125 -18.96 -24.50 3.94
C VAL A 125 -20.03 -23.47 4.31
N ALA A 126 -20.82 -23.00 3.33
CA ALA A 126 -21.93 -22.08 3.56
C ALA A 126 -23.05 -22.68 4.42
N LEU A 127 -23.22 -24.00 4.42
CA LEU A 127 -24.15 -24.69 5.32
C LEU A 127 -23.61 -24.79 6.76
N LEU A 128 -22.30 -24.75 6.95
CA LEU A 128 -21.63 -24.92 8.24
C LEU A 128 -21.35 -23.58 8.95
N GLY A 129 -21.29 -22.46 8.24
CA GLY A 129 -21.18 -21.12 8.85
C GLY A 129 -21.39 -20.00 7.84
N ASN A 130 -21.15 -18.75 8.28
CA ASN A 130 -21.38 -17.57 7.46
C ASN A 130 -20.24 -17.39 6.43
N LEU A 131 -20.51 -17.72 5.17
CA LEU A 131 -19.54 -17.68 4.09
C LEU A 131 -19.80 -16.48 3.17
N ASP A 132 -18.80 -15.63 2.98
CA ASP A 132 -18.84 -14.57 1.97
C ASP A 132 -18.76 -15.17 0.55
N TRP A 133 -19.79 -14.91 -0.26
CA TRP A 133 -19.88 -15.37 -1.64
C TRP A 133 -19.05 -14.55 -2.62
N GLY A 134 -18.60 -13.34 -2.24
CA GLY A 134 -17.75 -12.48 -3.06
C GLY A 134 -16.45 -13.16 -3.48
N PRO A 135 -15.60 -13.61 -2.53
CA PRO A 135 -14.39 -14.39 -2.82
C PRO A 135 -14.66 -15.70 -3.54
N VAL A 136 -15.81 -16.35 -3.30
CA VAL A 136 -16.21 -17.59 -4.02
C VAL A 136 -16.35 -17.29 -5.52
N ILE A 137 -17.17 -16.30 -5.87
CA ILE A 137 -17.43 -15.92 -7.27
C ILE A 137 -16.16 -15.40 -7.94
N GLY A 138 -15.41 -14.54 -7.24
CA GLY A 138 -14.13 -14.01 -7.70
C GLY A 138 -13.12 -15.13 -7.99
N GLY A 139 -12.95 -16.07 -7.06
CA GLY A 139 -12.04 -17.20 -7.21
C GLY A 139 -12.38 -18.10 -8.40
N TYR A 140 -13.67 -18.43 -8.61
CA TYR A 140 -14.08 -19.21 -9.79
C TYR A 140 -13.91 -18.46 -11.10
N LEU A 141 -14.23 -17.16 -11.14
CA LEU A 141 -13.99 -16.32 -12.31
C LEU A 141 -12.49 -16.27 -12.65
N ALA A 142 -11.64 -16.03 -11.63
CA ALA A 142 -10.19 -16.02 -11.77
C ALA A 142 -9.68 -17.36 -12.31
N ALA A 143 -10.20 -18.48 -11.78
CA ALA A 143 -9.81 -19.83 -12.18
C ALA A 143 -10.16 -20.11 -13.64
N VAL A 144 -11.34 -19.69 -14.12
CA VAL A 144 -11.74 -19.85 -15.53
C VAL A 144 -10.89 -18.98 -16.46
N LEU A 145 -10.64 -17.71 -16.09
CA LEU A 145 -9.81 -16.80 -16.88
C LEU A 145 -8.36 -17.28 -16.98
N MET A 146 -7.79 -17.77 -15.87
CA MET A 146 -6.46 -18.34 -15.83
C MET A 146 -6.37 -19.67 -16.59
N ALA A 147 -7.37 -20.54 -16.46
CA ALA A 147 -7.46 -21.76 -17.24
C ALA A 147 -7.52 -21.48 -18.75
N ALA A 148 -8.23 -20.42 -19.16
CA ALA A 148 -8.23 -19.96 -20.55
C ALA A 148 -6.83 -19.52 -21.01
N ALA A 149 -6.13 -18.70 -20.21
CA ALA A 149 -4.76 -18.32 -20.54
C ALA A 149 -3.83 -19.54 -20.65
N TYR A 150 -3.83 -20.45 -19.67
CA TYR A 150 -3.05 -21.68 -19.73
C TYR A 150 -3.45 -22.58 -20.91
N ALA A 151 -4.73 -22.63 -21.27
CA ALA A 151 -5.21 -23.44 -22.40
C ALA A 151 -4.68 -22.89 -23.73
N SER A 152 -4.63 -21.57 -23.88
CA SER A 152 -4.06 -20.93 -25.06
C SER A 152 -2.56 -21.24 -25.20
N ILE A 153 -1.79 -21.17 -24.09
CA ILE A 153 -0.37 -21.52 -24.02
C ILE A 153 -0.18 -22.99 -24.40
N GLY A 154 -0.95 -23.88 -23.80
CA GLY A 154 -0.84 -25.32 -24.05
C GLY A 154 -1.21 -25.72 -25.47
N LEU A 155 -2.25 -25.10 -26.05
CA LEU A 155 -2.60 -25.32 -27.45
C LEU A 155 -1.50 -24.80 -28.39
N PHE A 156 -0.88 -23.66 -28.10
CA PHE A 156 0.27 -23.18 -28.85
C PHE A 156 1.45 -24.15 -28.74
N ALA A 157 1.82 -24.58 -27.54
CA ALA A 157 2.90 -25.53 -27.31
C ALA A 157 2.66 -26.86 -28.04
N SER A 158 1.45 -27.43 -27.93
CA SER A 158 1.06 -28.65 -28.65
C SER A 158 1.11 -28.49 -30.17
N SER A 159 0.89 -27.28 -30.71
CA SER A 159 1.00 -27.04 -32.16
C SER A 159 2.45 -27.12 -32.70
N ARG A 160 3.45 -26.96 -31.82
CA ARG A 160 4.87 -26.86 -32.18
C ARG A 160 5.61 -28.20 -32.18
N THR A 161 4.98 -29.26 -31.67
CA THR A 161 5.59 -30.58 -31.51
C THR A 161 4.60 -31.68 -31.87
N ASP A 162 5.10 -32.78 -32.39
CA ASP A 162 4.37 -34.03 -32.66
C ASP A 162 4.39 -34.98 -31.45
N ASN A 163 5.13 -34.66 -30.39
CA ASN A 163 5.22 -35.47 -29.18
C ASN A 163 4.39 -34.89 -28.03
N GLN A 164 3.40 -35.66 -27.56
CA GLN A 164 2.53 -35.29 -26.43
C GLN A 164 3.32 -34.94 -25.16
N ILE A 165 4.38 -35.68 -24.84
CA ILE A 165 5.17 -35.46 -23.61
C ILE A 165 5.92 -34.13 -23.69
N VAL A 166 6.50 -33.81 -24.86
CA VAL A 166 7.18 -32.53 -25.07
C VAL A 166 6.19 -31.38 -25.00
N ALA A 167 4.98 -31.55 -25.55
CA ALA A 167 3.90 -30.56 -25.46
C ALA A 167 3.49 -30.32 -23.99
N LEU A 168 3.32 -31.39 -23.21
CA LEU A 168 3.00 -31.32 -21.78
C LEU A 168 4.07 -30.52 -21.02
N ILE A 169 5.34 -30.93 -21.12
CA ILE A 169 6.46 -30.31 -20.38
C ILE A 169 6.59 -28.83 -20.76
N SER A 170 6.53 -28.51 -22.05
CA SER A 170 6.62 -27.12 -22.53
C SER A 170 5.47 -26.25 -22.01
N THR A 171 4.26 -26.82 -21.92
CA THR A 171 3.10 -26.13 -21.35
C THR A 171 3.29 -25.88 -19.86
N VAL A 172 3.70 -26.90 -19.10
CA VAL A 172 3.96 -26.77 -17.66
C VAL A 172 5.00 -25.70 -17.40
N LEU A 173 6.15 -25.74 -18.07
CA LEU A 173 7.22 -24.76 -17.90
C LEU A 173 6.76 -23.34 -18.26
N GLY A 174 6.03 -23.19 -19.38
CA GLY A 174 5.49 -21.90 -19.80
C GLY A 174 4.52 -21.31 -18.77
N CYS A 175 3.57 -22.11 -18.29
CA CYS A 175 2.60 -21.64 -17.32
C CYS A 175 3.23 -21.36 -15.93
N VAL A 176 4.18 -22.20 -15.49
CA VAL A 176 4.94 -21.97 -14.24
C VAL A 176 5.73 -20.67 -14.31
N LEU A 177 6.36 -20.37 -15.45
CA LEU A 177 7.07 -19.10 -15.64
C LEU A 177 6.11 -17.91 -15.45
N PHE A 178 4.98 -17.88 -16.16
CA PHE A 178 4.00 -16.80 -16.01
C PHE A 178 3.40 -16.71 -14.60
N TYR A 179 3.27 -17.84 -13.90
CA TYR A 179 2.79 -17.86 -12.52
C TYR A 179 3.81 -17.24 -11.55
N ILE A 180 5.08 -17.61 -11.64
CA ILE A 180 6.13 -17.23 -10.67
C ILE A 180 6.68 -15.82 -10.90
N VAL A 181 6.72 -15.33 -12.15
CA VAL A 181 7.36 -14.05 -12.51
C VAL A 181 6.91 -12.86 -11.65
N GLY A 182 5.62 -12.78 -11.27
CA GLY A 182 5.10 -11.69 -10.45
C GLY A 182 4.90 -12.02 -8.96
N SER A 183 5.45 -13.14 -8.49
CA SER A 183 5.38 -13.54 -7.09
C SER A 183 6.32 -12.68 -6.22
N SER A 184 5.94 -12.45 -4.96
CA SER A 184 6.76 -11.70 -3.99
C SER A 184 8.18 -12.26 -3.90
N GLY A 185 8.31 -13.59 -3.85
CA GLY A 185 9.60 -14.28 -3.80
C GLY A 185 10.53 -14.01 -5.00
N VAL A 186 10.05 -13.49 -6.13
CA VAL A 186 10.90 -13.02 -7.24
C VAL A 186 11.05 -11.51 -7.22
N THR A 187 9.97 -10.79 -6.97
CA THR A 187 9.95 -9.33 -7.09
C THR A 187 10.76 -8.65 -6.01
N ASP A 188 10.86 -9.27 -4.83
CA ASP A 188 11.56 -8.72 -3.68
C ASP A 188 13.09 -8.75 -3.87
N PHE A 189 13.61 -9.56 -4.81
CA PHE A 189 15.02 -9.58 -5.19
C PHE A 189 15.41 -8.52 -6.24
N THR A 190 14.44 -7.93 -6.93
CA THR A 190 14.69 -7.13 -8.15
C THR A 190 14.63 -5.61 -7.95
N GLY A 191 14.44 -5.13 -6.71
CA GLY A 191 14.21 -3.71 -6.42
C GLY A 191 12.79 -3.24 -6.79
N ASN A 192 12.40 -2.05 -6.33
CA ASN A 192 11.00 -1.60 -6.39
C ASN A 192 10.48 -1.41 -7.82
N GLU A 193 11.24 -0.77 -8.71
CA GLU A 193 10.78 -0.45 -10.08
C GLU A 193 10.63 -1.70 -10.96
N ILE A 194 11.65 -2.56 -10.98
CA ILE A 194 11.61 -3.82 -11.76
C ILE A 194 10.59 -4.77 -11.11
N GLY A 195 10.49 -4.79 -9.79
CA GLY A 195 9.50 -5.57 -9.05
C GLY A 195 8.06 -5.21 -9.44
N GLU A 196 7.75 -3.94 -9.65
CA GLU A 196 6.42 -3.52 -10.12
C GLU A 196 6.10 -4.01 -11.54
N VAL A 197 7.06 -3.94 -12.46
CA VAL A 197 6.90 -4.46 -13.82
C VAL A 197 6.69 -5.98 -13.81
N LEU A 198 7.47 -6.70 -13.00
CA LEU A 198 7.33 -8.14 -12.86
C LEU A 198 5.98 -8.53 -12.23
N ARG A 199 5.51 -7.80 -11.21
CA ARG A 199 4.16 -7.96 -10.65
C ARG A 199 3.06 -7.70 -11.67
N ALA A 200 3.27 -6.76 -12.59
CA ALA A 200 2.32 -6.45 -13.65
C ALA A 200 2.20 -7.58 -14.68
N ILE A 201 3.29 -8.33 -14.92
CA ILE A 201 3.37 -9.47 -15.86
C ILE A 201 2.93 -10.79 -15.23
N GLY A 202 3.00 -10.94 -13.90
CA GLY A 202 2.65 -12.20 -13.23
C GLY A 202 1.18 -12.58 -13.37
N ALA A 203 0.90 -13.81 -13.83
CA ALA A 203 -0.45 -14.36 -13.77
C ALA A 203 -0.89 -14.65 -12.33
N GLY A 204 0.04 -15.07 -11.46
CA GLY A 204 -0.25 -15.37 -10.05
C GLY A 204 -0.76 -14.15 -9.27
N SER A 205 -0.10 -13.00 -9.38
CA SER A 205 -0.49 -11.75 -8.70
C SER A 205 -1.90 -11.27 -9.12
N ARG A 206 -2.22 -11.40 -10.41
CA ARG A 206 -3.54 -11.08 -10.97
C ARG A 206 -4.62 -12.05 -10.49
N PHE A 207 -4.28 -13.33 -10.35
CA PHE A 207 -5.18 -14.32 -9.75
C PHE A 207 -5.47 -13.99 -8.28
N GLU A 208 -4.44 -13.65 -7.50
CA GLU A 208 -4.58 -13.27 -6.09
C GLU A 208 -5.45 -12.03 -5.90
N SER A 209 -5.37 -11.07 -6.83
CA SER A 209 -6.25 -9.90 -6.86
C SER A 209 -7.72 -10.29 -6.99
N ILE A 210 -8.06 -11.09 -8.02
CA ILE A 210 -9.44 -11.47 -8.33
C ILE A 210 -10.04 -12.44 -7.28
N GLN A 211 -9.26 -13.40 -6.77
CA GLN A 211 -9.77 -14.42 -5.84
C GLN A 211 -10.27 -13.83 -4.51
N ARG A 212 -9.88 -12.59 -4.16
CA ARG A 212 -10.37 -11.88 -2.98
C ARG A 212 -11.80 -11.32 -3.12
N GLY A 213 -12.45 -11.54 -4.27
CA GLY A 213 -13.77 -10.97 -4.55
C GLY A 213 -13.72 -9.59 -5.20
N VAL A 214 -12.53 -9.17 -5.65
CA VAL A 214 -12.27 -7.86 -6.24
C VAL A 214 -12.04 -8.02 -7.73
N ILE A 215 -12.96 -7.55 -8.56
CA ILE A 215 -12.85 -7.63 -10.01
C ILE A 215 -12.34 -6.28 -10.55
N ASP A 216 -11.06 -6.24 -10.92
CA ASP A 216 -10.46 -5.13 -11.67
C ASP A 216 -10.46 -5.43 -13.17
N VAL A 217 -10.88 -4.47 -13.99
CA VAL A 217 -10.88 -4.60 -15.46
C VAL A 217 -9.48 -4.90 -16.01
N ARG A 218 -8.42 -4.40 -15.37
CA ARG A 218 -7.02 -4.66 -15.76
C ARG A 218 -6.66 -6.14 -15.66
N ASP A 219 -7.12 -6.80 -14.61
CA ASP A 219 -6.84 -8.22 -14.39
C ASP A 219 -7.59 -9.08 -15.43
N LEU A 220 -8.81 -8.70 -15.78
CA LEU A 220 -9.61 -9.35 -16.83
C LEU A 220 -8.96 -9.17 -18.21
N LEU A 221 -8.58 -7.94 -18.56
CA LEU A 221 -7.92 -7.62 -19.82
C LEU A 221 -6.58 -8.34 -19.96
N TYR A 222 -5.83 -8.51 -18.87
CA TYR A 222 -4.60 -9.28 -18.86
C TYR A 222 -4.82 -10.73 -19.33
N TYR A 223 -5.74 -11.47 -18.71
CA TYR A 223 -6.01 -12.86 -19.11
C TYR A 223 -6.57 -13.00 -20.53
N ILE A 224 -7.44 -12.07 -20.94
CA ILE A 224 -7.98 -12.03 -22.32
C ILE A 224 -6.86 -11.76 -23.33
N SER A 225 -5.97 -10.82 -23.02
CA SER A 225 -4.85 -10.44 -23.90
C SER A 225 -3.82 -11.57 -24.00
N LEU A 226 -3.45 -12.17 -22.87
CA LEU A 226 -2.55 -13.32 -22.82
C LEU A 226 -3.12 -14.48 -23.64
N SER A 227 -4.41 -14.78 -23.48
CA SER A 227 -5.12 -15.76 -24.29
C SER A 227 -5.07 -15.42 -25.78
N GLY A 228 -5.37 -14.18 -26.14
CA GLY A 228 -5.35 -13.69 -27.52
C GLY A 228 -3.97 -13.79 -28.18
N ILE A 229 -2.89 -13.47 -27.45
CA ILE A 229 -1.52 -13.58 -27.93
C ILE A 229 -1.19 -15.02 -28.28
N PHE A 230 -1.40 -15.97 -27.37
CA PHE A 230 -1.06 -17.37 -27.61
C PHE A 230 -1.98 -18.06 -28.63
N LEU A 231 -3.27 -17.68 -28.71
CA LEU A 231 -4.14 -18.14 -29.80
C LEU A 231 -3.67 -17.62 -31.17
N THR A 232 -3.20 -16.38 -31.24
CA THR A 232 -2.63 -15.80 -32.47
C THR A 232 -1.36 -16.54 -32.87
N LEU A 233 -0.48 -16.81 -31.91
CA LEU A 233 0.74 -17.60 -32.12
C LEU A 233 0.41 -19.03 -32.57
N ASN A 234 -0.66 -19.64 -32.06
CA ASN A 234 -1.13 -20.95 -32.50
C ASN A 234 -1.59 -20.92 -33.97
N VAL A 235 -2.44 -19.95 -34.34
CA VAL A 235 -2.86 -19.78 -35.74
C VAL A 235 -1.65 -19.58 -36.67
N LEU A 236 -0.69 -18.76 -36.25
CA LEU A 236 0.55 -18.53 -37.00
C LEU A 236 1.37 -19.83 -37.13
N SER A 237 1.52 -20.59 -36.04
CA SER A 237 2.23 -21.87 -36.00
C SER A 237 1.65 -22.89 -36.99
N LEU A 238 0.33 -23.02 -37.02
CA LEU A 238 -0.35 -23.94 -37.95
C LEU A 238 -0.24 -23.49 -39.40
N LYS A 239 -0.44 -22.20 -39.68
CA LYS A 239 -0.30 -21.66 -41.04
C LYS A 239 1.14 -21.75 -41.55
N ALA A 240 2.12 -21.62 -40.66
CA ALA A 240 3.54 -21.75 -41.00
C ALA A 240 3.91 -23.15 -41.52
N LYS A 241 3.20 -24.20 -41.07
CA LYS A 241 3.40 -25.57 -41.59
C LYS A 241 3.03 -25.70 -43.08
N GLY A 242 2.19 -24.81 -43.63
CA GLY A 242 1.86 -24.72 -45.06
C GLY A 242 2.79 -23.81 -45.90
N TRP A 243 3.87 -23.32 -45.28
CA TRP A 243 5.02 -22.61 -45.83
C TRP A 243 5.65 -23.08 -47.17
N SER A 244 5.14 -22.79 -48.39
CA SER A 244 5.86 -23.11 -49.68
C SER A 244 7.02 -22.16 -50.06
N SER A 245 8.30 -22.57 -50.03
CA SER A 245 9.51 -21.71 -50.06
C SER A 245 9.71 -20.78 -51.27
N GLY A 246 8.79 -20.74 -52.25
CA GLY A 246 8.90 -19.90 -53.43
C GLY A 246 8.66 -18.40 -53.18
N MET A 247 9.37 -17.55 -53.95
CA MET A 247 9.30 -16.08 -53.87
C MET A 247 7.87 -15.52 -54.02
N HIS A 248 7.01 -16.16 -54.82
CA HIS A 248 5.62 -15.72 -55.02
C HIS A 248 4.76 -15.78 -53.75
N THR A 249 5.12 -16.59 -52.75
CA THR A 249 4.39 -16.67 -51.48
C THR A 249 4.95 -15.73 -50.40
N LEU A 250 6.10 -15.10 -50.66
CA LEU A 250 6.80 -14.23 -49.71
C LEU A 250 5.95 -13.06 -49.20
N PRO A 251 5.19 -12.32 -50.05
CA PRO A 251 4.36 -11.22 -49.57
C PRO A 251 3.28 -11.71 -48.60
N ARG A 252 2.61 -12.82 -48.95
CA ARG A 252 1.54 -13.40 -48.11
C ARG A 252 2.06 -13.84 -46.73
N ARG A 253 3.25 -14.44 -46.66
CA ARG A 253 3.89 -14.81 -45.39
C ARG A 253 4.22 -13.58 -44.56
N ARG A 254 4.85 -12.57 -45.17
CA ARG A 254 5.24 -11.32 -44.50
C ARG A 254 4.01 -10.59 -43.97
N THR A 255 2.97 -10.42 -44.78
CA THR A 255 1.70 -9.81 -44.34
C THR A 255 1.12 -10.58 -43.15
N LEU A 256 1.12 -11.91 -43.20
CA LEU A 256 0.58 -12.71 -42.10
C LEU A 256 1.39 -12.53 -40.81
N VAL A 257 2.72 -12.63 -40.87
CA VAL A 257 3.60 -12.39 -39.72
C VAL A 257 3.45 -10.97 -39.18
N LEU A 258 3.41 -9.96 -40.05
CA LEU A 258 3.24 -8.55 -39.67
C LEU A 258 1.88 -8.30 -39.03
N THR A 259 0.78 -8.84 -39.59
CA THR A 259 -0.56 -8.71 -38.99
C THR A 259 -0.65 -9.39 -37.62
N SER A 260 -0.05 -10.58 -37.46
CA SER A 260 0.04 -11.26 -36.16
C SER A 260 0.90 -10.47 -35.17
N ALA A 261 2.04 -9.91 -35.60
CA ALA A 261 2.90 -9.08 -34.76
C ALA A 261 2.19 -7.79 -34.32
N LEU A 262 1.53 -7.09 -35.24
CA LEU A 262 0.74 -5.89 -34.93
C LEU A 262 -0.40 -6.19 -33.97
N LEU A 263 -1.09 -7.33 -34.12
CA LEU A 263 -2.14 -7.75 -33.20
C LEU A 263 -1.58 -8.00 -31.79
N ILE A 264 -0.45 -8.72 -31.69
CA ILE A 264 0.23 -8.98 -30.40
C ILE A 264 0.66 -7.66 -29.76
N ILE A 265 1.28 -6.76 -30.53
CA ILE A 265 1.69 -5.44 -30.03
C ILE A 265 0.48 -4.65 -29.54
N ASN A 266 -0.64 -4.64 -30.27
CA ASN A 266 -1.86 -3.97 -29.82
C ASN A 266 -2.39 -4.55 -28.50
N LEU A 267 -2.41 -5.89 -28.36
CA LEU A 267 -2.82 -6.52 -27.10
C LEU A 267 -1.89 -6.14 -25.94
N LEU A 268 -0.57 -6.07 -26.16
CA LEU A 268 0.38 -5.61 -25.14
C LEU A 268 0.18 -4.13 -24.79
N VAL A 269 0.02 -3.26 -25.80
CA VAL A 269 -0.19 -1.83 -25.61
C VAL A 269 -1.49 -1.55 -24.86
N VAL A 270 -2.57 -2.29 -25.11
CA VAL A 270 -3.83 -2.16 -24.35
C VAL A 270 -3.59 -2.40 -22.86
N ASN A 271 -2.79 -3.40 -22.49
CA ASN A 271 -2.48 -3.66 -21.08
C ASN A 271 -1.72 -2.48 -20.45
N ILE A 272 -0.72 -1.95 -21.15
CA ILE A 272 0.06 -0.78 -20.68
C ILE A 272 -0.83 0.45 -20.55
N TRP A 273 -1.67 0.73 -21.56
CA TRP A 273 -2.57 1.87 -21.57
C TRP A 273 -3.64 1.80 -20.47
N THR A 274 -4.05 0.59 -20.07
CA THR A 274 -5.00 0.39 -18.97
C THR A 274 -4.37 0.44 -17.59
N PHE A 275 -3.04 0.38 -17.47
CA PHE A 275 -2.32 0.42 -16.19
C PHE A 275 -2.73 1.61 -15.28
N PRO A 276 -2.81 2.87 -15.76
CA PRO A 276 -3.22 4.02 -14.94
C PRO A 276 -4.72 4.05 -14.59
N LEU A 277 -5.56 3.21 -15.19
CA LEU A 277 -6.99 3.17 -14.90
C LEU A 277 -7.25 2.41 -13.60
N SER A 278 -7.07 3.08 -12.45
CA SER A 278 -7.30 2.51 -11.11
C SER A 278 -8.77 2.52 -10.64
N GLY A 279 -9.67 3.17 -11.39
CA GLY A 279 -11.06 3.42 -10.95
C GLY A 279 -12.10 2.38 -11.37
N LEU A 280 -11.78 1.45 -12.28
CA LEU A 280 -12.73 0.45 -12.81
C LEU A 280 -12.58 -0.88 -12.07
N ARG A 281 -13.04 -0.88 -10.82
CA ARG A 281 -13.01 -2.02 -9.90
C ARG A 281 -14.39 -2.25 -9.31
N VAL A 282 -14.79 -3.51 -9.21
CA VAL A 282 -16.01 -3.96 -8.52
C VAL A 282 -15.61 -4.85 -7.35
N ASP A 283 -16.09 -4.51 -6.16
CA ASP A 283 -15.95 -5.32 -4.96
C ASP A 283 -17.23 -6.14 -4.77
N LEU A 284 -17.09 -7.47 -4.77
CA LEU A 284 -18.18 -8.43 -4.62
C LEU A 284 -18.32 -8.96 -3.19
N THR A 285 -17.44 -8.55 -2.26
CA THR A 285 -17.53 -8.97 -0.85
C THR A 285 -18.83 -8.49 -0.23
N GLU A 286 -19.41 -9.30 0.65
CA GLU A 286 -20.71 -9.00 1.29
C GLU A 286 -20.69 -7.67 2.04
N ASP A 287 -19.63 -7.43 2.83
CA ASP A 287 -19.44 -6.22 3.62
C ASP A 287 -18.68 -5.10 2.90
N LYS A 288 -18.38 -5.28 1.60
CA LYS A 288 -17.53 -4.37 0.82
C LYS A 288 -16.18 -4.09 1.50
N GLU A 289 -15.55 -5.15 1.99
CA GLU A 289 -14.30 -5.12 2.76
C GLU A 289 -13.17 -4.37 2.06
N TYR A 290 -13.23 -4.21 0.73
CA TYR A 290 -12.21 -3.55 -0.06
C TYR A 290 -12.69 -2.28 -0.76
N THR A 291 -13.80 -1.70 -0.31
CA THR A 291 -14.32 -0.43 -0.82
C THR A 291 -14.40 0.61 0.28
N LEU A 292 -13.51 1.62 0.22
CA LEU A 292 -13.56 2.72 1.18
C LEU A 292 -14.88 3.48 1.11
N SER A 293 -15.39 3.87 2.28
CA SER A 293 -16.57 4.71 2.42
C SER A 293 -16.38 6.08 1.73
N PRO A 294 -17.47 6.73 1.29
CA PRO A 294 -17.40 8.06 0.69
C PRO A 294 -16.74 9.11 1.61
N ALA A 295 -16.93 8.98 2.91
CA ALA A 295 -16.33 9.85 3.91
C ALA A 295 -14.80 9.71 3.93
N THR A 296 -14.29 8.47 3.99
CA THR A 296 -12.86 8.15 3.92
C THR A 296 -12.25 8.64 2.62
N LYS A 297 -12.90 8.39 1.47
CA LYS A 297 -12.44 8.87 0.16
C LYS A 297 -12.31 10.39 0.11
N SER A 298 -13.28 11.10 0.69
CA SER A 298 -13.26 12.57 0.74
C SER A 298 -12.14 13.10 1.64
N LEU A 299 -11.92 12.47 2.80
CA LEU A 299 -10.83 12.81 3.71
C LEU A 299 -9.47 12.66 3.01
N LEU A 300 -9.22 11.50 2.38
CA LEU A 300 -7.92 11.19 1.76
C LEU A 300 -7.59 12.07 0.55
N ARG A 301 -8.60 12.44 -0.25
CA ARG A 301 -8.39 13.35 -1.40
C ARG A 301 -8.04 14.77 -0.97
N ASN A 302 -8.58 15.20 0.17
CA ASN A 302 -8.44 16.55 0.71
C ASN A 302 -7.24 16.73 1.66
N LEU A 303 -6.38 15.72 1.81
CA LEU A 303 -5.11 15.87 2.55
C LEU A 303 -4.27 17.00 1.94
N GLN A 304 -3.72 17.86 2.80
CA GLN A 304 -2.87 18.98 2.38
C GLN A 304 -1.39 18.58 2.33
N GLU A 305 -0.97 17.71 3.25
CA GLU A 305 0.39 17.17 3.36
C GLU A 305 0.42 15.66 3.11
N PRO A 306 1.62 15.07 2.91
CA PRO A 306 1.76 13.62 2.87
C PRO A 306 1.39 12.98 4.22
N LEU A 307 0.56 11.93 4.18
CA LEU A 307 0.21 11.09 5.33
C LEU A 307 1.07 9.84 5.29
N LEU A 308 1.94 9.62 6.27
CA LEU A 308 2.67 8.37 6.43
C LEU A 308 1.83 7.39 7.24
N ILE A 309 1.57 6.21 6.68
CA ILE A 309 1.00 5.08 7.42
C ILE A 309 2.03 3.95 7.43
N ARG A 310 2.46 3.56 8.63
CA ARG A 310 3.49 2.54 8.83
C ARG A 310 2.91 1.38 9.63
N GLY A 311 2.86 0.20 9.04
CA GLY A 311 2.41 -1.04 9.69
C GLY A 311 3.59 -1.84 10.23
N TYR A 312 3.62 -2.08 11.52
CA TYR A 312 4.62 -2.91 12.21
C TYR A 312 4.03 -4.30 12.45
N PHE A 313 4.37 -5.24 11.58
CA PHE A 313 3.85 -6.61 11.63
C PHE A 313 4.99 -7.63 11.61
N SER A 314 5.12 -8.41 12.68
CA SER A 314 6.13 -9.48 12.74
C SER A 314 5.74 -10.67 11.87
N GLU A 315 6.68 -11.24 11.10
CA GLU A 315 6.43 -12.44 10.28
C GLU A 315 6.10 -13.67 11.13
N LYS A 316 6.74 -13.80 12.31
CA LYS A 316 6.44 -14.83 13.29
C LYS A 316 5.45 -14.28 14.31
N THR A 317 4.16 -14.47 14.04
CA THR A 317 3.07 -14.04 14.92
C THR A 317 2.15 -15.20 15.32
N HIS A 318 1.15 -14.92 16.15
CA HIS A 318 0.16 -15.91 16.58
C HIS A 318 -0.63 -16.46 15.37
N PRO A 319 -0.91 -17.77 15.29
CA PRO A 319 -1.62 -18.38 14.15
C PRO A 319 -3.01 -17.78 13.84
N LEU A 320 -3.68 -17.21 14.85
CA LEU A 320 -4.96 -16.51 14.68
C LEU A 320 -4.80 -15.07 14.13
N LEU A 321 -3.62 -14.46 14.23
CA LEU A 321 -3.35 -13.09 13.75
C LEU A 321 -2.73 -13.08 12.36
N ALA A 322 -1.90 -14.09 12.03
CA ALA A 322 -1.26 -14.20 10.72
C ALA A 322 -2.22 -14.06 9.52
N PRO A 323 -3.46 -14.60 9.56
CA PRO A 323 -4.43 -14.43 8.47
C PRO A 323 -4.98 -13.02 8.32
N LEU A 324 -4.88 -12.16 9.34
CA LEU A 324 -5.45 -10.81 9.35
C LEU A 324 -4.52 -9.77 8.72
N VAL A 325 -3.20 -9.99 8.78
CA VAL A 325 -2.18 -9.07 8.25
C VAL A 325 -2.37 -8.76 6.74
N PRO A 326 -2.63 -9.75 5.87
CA PRO A 326 -2.92 -9.47 4.45
C PRO A 326 -4.12 -8.55 4.26
N SER A 327 -5.20 -8.76 5.00
CA SER A 327 -6.40 -7.91 4.91
C SER A 327 -6.11 -6.46 5.34
N ILE A 328 -5.32 -6.26 6.40
CA ILE A 328 -4.88 -4.92 6.81
C ILE A 328 -4.02 -4.29 5.71
N ARG A 329 -3.03 -5.02 5.19
CA ARG A 329 -2.14 -4.53 4.12
C ARG A 329 -2.94 -4.09 2.90
N ASP A 330 -3.95 -4.86 2.51
CA ASP A 330 -4.81 -4.55 1.38
C ASP A 330 -5.64 -3.28 1.61
N MET A 331 -6.19 -3.13 2.81
CA MET A 331 -6.90 -1.90 3.20
C MET A 331 -5.99 -0.68 3.13
N LEU A 332 -4.80 -0.76 3.74
CA LEU A 332 -3.83 0.36 3.73
C LEU A 332 -3.39 0.72 2.30
N LYS A 333 -3.22 -0.29 1.43
CA LYS A 333 -2.92 -0.07 0.02
C LYS A 333 -4.06 0.65 -0.71
N GLU A 334 -5.32 0.40 -0.33
CA GLU A 334 -6.46 1.13 -0.87
C GLU A 334 -6.42 2.61 -0.47
N TYR A 335 -6.03 2.93 0.77
CA TYR A 335 -5.84 4.32 1.21
C TYR A 335 -4.78 5.03 0.36
N GLN A 336 -3.66 4.35 0.09
CA GLN A 336 -2.61 4.83 -0.81
C GLN A 336 -3.14 5.12 -2.22
N VAL A 337 -3.85 4.18 -2.83
CA VAL A 337 -4.40 4.32 -4.19
C VAL A 337 -5.42 5.46 -4.27
N VAL A 338 -6.34 5.55 -3.32
CA VAL A 338 -7.42 6.55 -3.31
C VAL A 338 -6.90 7.97 -3.07
N SER A 339 -5.84 8.12 -2.28
CA SER A 339 -5.22 9.42 -1.98
C SER A 339 -4.49 10.05 -3.18
N GLY A 340 -4.24 9.28 -4.24
CA GLY A 340 -3.47 9.75 -5.39
C GLY A 340 -1.98 9.97 -5.08
N GLY A 341 -1.42 9.21 -4.14
CA GLY A 341 -0.01 9.29 -3.74
C GLY A 341 0.29 10.21 -2.55
N LYS A 342 -0.73 10.87 -1.96
CA LYS A 342 -0.56 11.64 -0.72
C LYS A 342 -0.35 10.75 0.50
N VAL A 343 -0.84 9.51 0.47
CA VAL A 343 -0.58 8.54 1.53
C VAL A 343 0.64 7.70 1.17
N GLN A 344 1.67 7.74 2.02
CA GLN A 344 2.86 6.90 1.93
C GLN A 344 2.66 5.69 2.83
N LEU A 345 2.84 4.49 2.28
CA LEU A 345 2.63 3.23 3.00
C LEU A 345 3.95 2.50 3.18
N GLU A 346 4.27 2.15 4.43
CA GLU A 346 5.43 1.33 4.79
C GLU A 346 4.98 0.12 5.62
N ILE A 347 5.40 -1.08 5.24
CA ILE A 347 5.16 -2.30 6.04
C ILE A 347 6.51 -2.85 6.45
N ILE A 348 6.75 -2.90 7.76
CA ILE A 348 8.03 -3.25 8.34
C ILE A 348 7.84 -4.42 9.29
N ASP A 349 8.80 -5.35 9.27
CA ASP A 349 8.99 -6.31 10.35
C ASP A 349 10.11 -5.76 11.26
N PRO A 350 9.79 -5.26 12.47
CA PRO A 350 10.79 -4.73 13.39
C PRO A 350 11.95 -5.69 13.65
N ALA A 351 11.70 -7.01 13.64
CA ALA A 351 12.72 -8.01 13.90
C ALA A 351 13.80 -8.08 12.81
N LYS A 352 13.55 -7.52 11.61
CA LYS A 352 14.50 -7.47 10.50
C LYS A 352 15.27 -6.15 10.41
N GLU A 353 14.75 -5.10 11.04
CA GLU A 353 15.26 -3.72 10.93
C GLU A 353 15.44 -3.08 12.32
N PRO A 354 16.60 -3.29 12.98
CA PRO A 354 16.83 -2.85 14.38
C PRO A 354 16.70 -1.33 14.59
N GLU A 355 17.07 -0.52 13.58
CA GLU A 355 16.95 0.94 13.65
C GLU A 355 15.49 1.39 13.75
N LYS A 356 14.61 0.80 12.92
CA LYS A 356 13.18 1.10 12.92
C LYS A 356 12.47 0.51 14.14
N GLU A 357 12.96 -0.61 14.67
CA GLU A 357 12.51 -1.14 15.95
C GLU A 357 12.82 -0.18 17.10
N ALA A 358 14.03 0.40 17.14
CA ALA A 358 14.40 1.38 18.16
C ALA A 358 13.54 2.65 18.07
N GLU A 359 13.32 3.17 16.85
CA GLU A 359 12.45 4.32 16.60
C GLU A 359 11.01 4.05 17.07
N ALA A 360 10.43 2.89 16.69
CA ALA A 360 9.09 2.47 17.09
C ALA A 360 8.93 2.43 18.62
N ASN A 361 9.91 1.84 19.32
CA ASN A 361 9.89 1.69 20.77
C ASN A 361 10.10 3.01 21.52
N GLN A 362 11.05 3.84 21.09
CA GLN A 362 11.49 5.04 21.83
C GLN A 362 10.67 6.28 21.51
N VAL A 363 10.32 6.47 20.24
CA VAL A 363 9.61 7.68 19.77
C VAL A 363 8.10 7.49 19.84
N TYR A 364 7.61 6.34 19.38
CA TYR A 364 6.18 6.10 19.20
C TYR A 364 5.54 5.19 20.25
N GLY A 365 6.35 4.65 21.18
CA GLY A 365 5.89 3.79 22.27
C GLY A 365 5.31 2.44 21.80
N ILE A 366 5.65 2.00 20.59
CA ILE A 366 5.19 0.74 20.01
C ILE A 366 6.07 -0.39 20.53
N GLN A 367 5.51 -1.28 21.34
CA GLN A 367 6.22 -2.36 22.03
C GLN A 367 5.66 -3.72 21.61
N PRO A 368 6.48 -4.78 21.57
CA PRO A 368 6.02 -6.09 21.15
C PRO A 368 5.06 -6.70 22.18
N THR A 369 3.95 -7.26 21.70
CA THR A 369 2.96 -7.92 22.55
C THR A 369 3.32 -9.41 22.71
N PRO A 370 3.42 -9.93 23.95
CA PRO A 370 3.70 -11.35 24.18
C PRO A 370 2.45 -12.21 23.99
N PHE A 371 2.48 -13.14 23.03
CA PHE A 371 1.42 -14.12 22.79
C PHE A 371 1.86 -15.51 23.22
N ARG A 372 0.99 -16.23 23.93
CA ARG A 372 1.22 -17.66 24.23
C ARG A 372 0.66 -18.49 23.10
N VAL A 373 1.49 -19.35 22.53
CA VAL A 373 1.09 -20.32 21.49
C VAL A 373 1.25 -21.72 22.07
N GLU A 374 0.16 -22.47 22.19
CA GLU A 374 0.18 -23.89 22.53
C GLU A 374 0.44 -24.72 21.25
N GLY A 375 1.62 -25.32 21.16
CA GLY A 375 1.91 -26.36 20.19
C GLY A 375 1.43 -27.73 20.69
N ARG A 376 1.48 -28.75 19.82
CA ARG A 376 1.10 -30.14 20.20
C ARG A 376 1.91 -30.75 21.34
N TYR A 377 3.08 -30.20 21.65
CA TYR A 377 4.01 -30.74 22.66
C TYR A 377 4.58 -29.70 23.63
N GLU A 378 4.53 -28.40 23.30
CA GLU A 378 5.08 -27.32 24.15
C GLU A 378 4.28 -26.02 24.01
N ALA A 379 4.18 -25.27 25.10
CA ALA A 379 3.68 -23.89 25.09
C ALA A 379 4.87 -22.93 24.94
N SER A 380 4.88 -22.12 23.88
CA SER A 380 5.93 -21.12 23.63
C SER A 380 5.34 -19.71 23.71
N VAL A 381 6.13 -18.75 24.22
CA VAL A 381 5.77 -17.33 24.18
C VAL A 381 6.45 -16.70 22.97
N ILE A 382 5.67 -16.09 22.10
CA ILE A 382 6.14 -15.37 20.92
C ILE A 382 5.80 -13.89 21.11
N ASN A 383 6.83 -13.05 21.12
CA ASN A 383 6.67 -11.60 21.12
C ASN A 383 6.46 -11.13 19.67
N SER A 384 5.34 -10.46 19.41
CA SER A 384 4.97 -10.00 18.06
C SER A 384 4.53 -8.55 18.10
N TYR A 385 4.95 -7.78 17.10
CA TYR A 385 4.39 -6.46 16.81
C TYR A 385 3.12 -6.62 15.97
N PHE A 386 2.08 -5.83 16.29
CA PHE A 386 0.81 -5.80 15.56
C PHE A 386 0.20 -4.41 15.71
N ASP A 387 0.87 -3.43 15.11
CA ASP A 387 0.60 -2.01 15.37
C ASP A 387 0.63 -1.21 14.06
N ILE A 388 -0.19 -0.15 13.99
CA ILE A 388 -0.22 0.78 12.86
C ILE A 388 0.05 2.19 13.37
N LEU A 389 1.11 2.81 12.85
CA LEU A 389 1.43 4.22 13.06
C LEU A 389 0.84 5.05 11.93
N ILE A 390 0.19 6.14 12.29
CA ILE A 390 -0.35 7.17 11.40
C ILE A 390 0.35 8.47 11.75
N GLN A 391 1.07 9.05 10.80
CA GLN A 391 1.79 10.32 10.97
C GLN A 391 1.37 11.31 9.88
N TYR A 392 1.04 12.53 10.31
CA TYR A 392 0.67 13.64 9.46
C TYR A 392 1.32 14.92 9.98
N GLY A 393 2.37 15.38 9.30
CA GLY A 393 3.23 16.46 9.79
C GLY A 393 3.89 16.09 11.13
N ASP A 394 3.67 16.93 12.15
CA ASP A 394 4.14 16.75 13.53
C ASP A 394 3.23 15.86 14.40
N GLN A 395 2.03 15.52 13.91
CA GLN A 395 1.08 14.71 14.66
C GLN A 395 1.25 13.23 14.34
N SER A 396 1.36 12.39 15.39
CA SER A 396 1.36 10.94 15.27
C SER A 396 0.26 10.28 16.12
N LYS A 397 -0.30 9.18 15.62
CA LYS A 397 -1.24 8.30 16.32
C LYS A 397 -0.87 6.85 16.08
N THR A 398 -0.93 6.05 17.14
CA THR A 398 -0.63 4.62 17.10
C THR A 398 -1.91 3.84 17.38
N LEU A 399 -2.18 2.82 16.57
CA LEU A 399 -3.22 1.83 16.75
C LEU A 399 -2.56 0.50 17.12
N GLY A 400 -2.85 0.00 18.32
CA GLY A 400 -2.27 -1.26 18.79
C GLY A 400 -3.21 -2.45 18.63
N PHE A 401 -2.78 -3.59 19.17
CA PHE A 401 -3.56 -4.84 19.16
C PHE A 401 -5.01 -4.66 19.63
N ASN A 402 -5.22 -3.96 20.75
CA ASN A 402 -6.55 -3.77 21.35
C ASN A 402 -7.47 -2.86 20.50
N ASP A 403 -6.90 -2.03 19.64
CA ASP A 403 -7.68 -1.17 18.75
C ASP A 403 -8.11 -1.94 17.50
N LEU A 404 -7.21 -2.78 16.98
CA LEU A 404 -7.38 -3.48 15.70
C LEU A 404 -8.16 -4.80 15.82
N ILE A 405 -8.07 -5.46 16.97
CA ILE A 405 -8.55 -6.83 17.17
C ILE A 405 -9.73 -6.88 18.12
N GLU A 406 -10.76 -7.61 17.72
CA GLU A 406 -11.85 -8.04 18.59
C GLU A 406 -11.73 -9.54 18.85
N VAL A 407 -11.85 -9.92 20.12
CA VAL A 407 -11.77 -11.31 20.58
C VAL A 407 -13.14 -11.73 21.07
N ASP A 408 -13.76 -12.69 20.38
CA ASP A 408 -15.05 -13.23 20.77
C ASP A 408 -14.86 -14.61 21.44
N SER A 409 -15.31 -14.72 22.68
CA SER A 409 -15.23 -15.97 23.44
C SER A 409 -16.48 -16.80 23.16
N GLN A 410 -16.40 -17.76 22.25
CA GLN A 410 -17.51 -18.68 22.01
C GLN A 410 -17.70 -19.64 23.20
N ARG A 411 -18.95 -20.06 23.43
CA ARG A 411 -19.37 -20.97 24.52
C ARG A 411 -18.66 -22.35 24.54
N ALA A 412 -17.90 -22.68 23.51
CA ALA A 412 -17.20 -23.96 23.35
C ALA A 412 -15.69 -23.90 23.66
N GLY A 413 -15.16 -22.78 24.17
CA GLY A 413 -13.74 -22.63 24.53
C GLY A 413 -12.79 -22.35 23.35
N ALA A 414 -13.32 -22.23 22.13
CA ALA A 414 -12.58 -21.70 20.99
C ALA A 414 -12.61 -20.15 21.05
N VAL A 415 -11.43 -19.54 21.02
CA VAL A 415 -11.27 -18.08 20.93
C VAL A 415 -11.27 -17.70 19.46
N ASP A 416 -12.27 -16.92 19.03
CA ASP A 416 -12.32 -16.37 17.68
C ASP A 416 -11.73 -14.95 17.68
N VAL A 417 -10.88 -14.66 16.70
CA VAL A 417 -10.11 -13.42 16.63
C VAL A 417 -10.35 -12.79 15.27
N ARG A 418 -10.93 -11.59 15.25
CA ARG A 418 -11.27 -10.87 14.03
C ARG A 418 -10.82 -9.42 14.08
N LEU A 419 -10.74 -8.78 12.92
CA LEU A 419 -10.59 -7.33 12.84
C LEU A 419 -11.89 -6.67 13.33
N ARG A 420 -11.76 -5.60 14.10
CA ARG A 420 -12.91 -4.89 14.67
C ARG A 420 -13.66 -4.06 13.61
N ASN A 421 -13.25 -2.80 13.39
CA ASN A 421 -13.72 -2.00 12.27
C ASN A 421 -12.54 -1.18 11.73
N LEU A 422 -11.68 -1.88 11.01
CA LEU A 422 -10.39 -1.35 10.58
C LEU A 422 -10.52 -0.01 9.82
N GLU A 423 -11.49 0.12 8.90
CA GLU A 423 -11.68 1.38 8.17
C GLU A 423 -12.08 2.52 9.12
N TYR A 424 -13.01 2.28 10.04
CA TYR A 424 -13.44 3.30 11.00
C TYR A 424 -12.30 3.73 11.93
N ASP A 425 -11.55 2.77 12.48
CA ASP A 425 -10.46 3.04 13.41
C ASP A 425 -9.30 3.78 12.72
N LEU A 426 -8.92 3.37 11.51
CA LEU A 426 -7.95 4.09 10.68
C LEU A 426 -8.46 5.49 10.35
N THR A 427 -9.66 5.62 9.78
CA THR A 427 -10.19 6.90 9.31
C THR A 427 -10.39 7.88 10.45
N SER A 428 -10.88 7.42 11.60
CA SER A 428 -11.07 8.28 12.76
C SER A 428 -9.74 8.76 13.36
N ASN A 429 -8.69 7.94 13.35
CA ASN A 429 -7.36 8.35 13.82
C ASN A 429 -6.62 9.23 12.80
N ILE A 430 -6.76 8.97 11.50
CA ILE A 430 -6.28 9.88 10.44
C ILE A 430 -7.00 11.22 10.58
N LYS A 431 -8.33 11.20 10.79
CA LYS A 431 -9.11 12.39 11.06
C LYS A 431 -8.52 13.15 12.25
N LYS A 432 -8.32 12.49 13.41
CA LYS A 432 -7.70 13.12 14.58
C LYS A 432 -6.32 13.71 14.30
N ALA A 433 -5.46 13.00 13.55
CA ALA A 433 -4.14 13.49 13.18
C ALA A 433 -4.22 14.72 12.25
N VAL A 434 -5.07 14.67 11.23
CA VAL A 434 -5.28 15.76 10.26
C VAL A 434 -5.95 16.99 10.88
N TYR A 435 -6.92 16.82 11.79
CA TYR A 435 -7.54 17.94 12.51
C TYR A 435 -6.67 18.47 13.65
N GLY A 436 -5.84 17.62 14.24
CA GLY A 436 -4.81 18.03 15.20
C GLY A 436 -3.66 18.79 14.53
N PHE A 437 -3.42 18.51 13.24
CA PHE A 437 -2.49 19.25 12.42
C PHE A 437 -3.07 20.61 12.06
N GLN A 438 -2.48 21.64 12.63
CA GLN A 438 -2.90 23.02 12.41
C GLN A 438 -1.93 23.64 11.40
N ASN A 439 -2.38 23.77 10.14
CA ASN A 439 -1.63 24.48 9.11
C ASN A 439 -1.35 25.91 9.59
N VAL A 440 -0.11 26.39 9.38
CA VAL A 440 0.35 27.76 9.62
C VAL A 440 -0.66 28.82 9.17
N ASP A 441 -1.34 28.59 8.04
CA ASP A 441 -2.38 29.50 7.52
C ASP A 441 -3.58 29.65 8.48
N ALA A 442 -3.96 28.58 9.18
CA ALA A 442 -5.04 28.60 10.16
C ALA A 442 -4.63 29.36 11.43
N VAL A 443 -3.37 29.22 11.87
CA VAL A 443 -2.80 29.98 13.00
C VAL A 443 -2.75 31.46 12.68
N LEU A 444 -2.33 31.84 11.46
CA LEU A 444 -2.32 33.23 11.01
C LEU A 444 -3.74 33.81 10.87
N ALA A 445 -4.71 33.03 10.40
CA ALA A 445 -6.09 33.47 10.27
C ALA A 445 -6.76 33.70 11.63
N SER A 446 -6.44 32.90 12.65
CA SER A 446 -7.02 32.96 13.99
C SER A 446 -6.45 34.04 14.90
N LEU A 447 -5.39 34.74 14.49
CA LEU A 447 -4.83 35.85 15.25
C LEU A 447 -5.94 36.89 15.53
N ALA A 448 -6.24 37.08 16.82
CA ALA A 448 -7.24 38.04 17.30
C ALA A 448 -6.73 39.48 17.15
N ASP A 449 -5.46 39.70 17.49
CA ASP A 449 -4.74 40.97 17.40
C ASP A 449 -3.65 40.89 16.32
N PRO A 450 -3.32 42.01 15.65
CA PRO A 450 -2.15 42.08 14.77
C PRO A 450 -0.87 41.76 15.55
N VAL A 451 0.00 40.96 14.95
CA VAL A 451 1.30 40.57 15.51
C VAL A 451 2.39 41.35 14.78
N GLU A 452 3.27 41.98 15.56
CA GLU A 452 4.48 42.62 15.04
C GLU A 452 5.71 41.85 15.54
N LEU A 453 6.58 41.43 14.63
CA LEU A 453 7.86 40.80 14.96
C LEU A 453 9.02 41.75 14.63
N ALA A 454 9.77 42.17 15.65
CA ALA A 454 10.96 42.98 15.51
C ALA A 454 12.21 42.11 15.55
N VAL A 455 13.05 42.21 14.51
CA VAL A 455 14.36 41.58 14.45
C VAL A 455 15.41 42.63 14.76
N TYR A 456 16.16 42.44 15.85
CA TYR A 456 17.27 43.30 16.25
C TYR A 456 18.57 42.62 15.89
N PHE A 457 19.31 43.19 14.93
CA PHE A 457 20.66 42.73 14.62
C PHE A 457 21.61 43.85 14.27
N THR A 458 22.91 43.64 14.52
CA THR A 458 23.98 44.60 14.24
C THR A 458 24.84 44.11 13.06
N PRO A 459 24.65 44.64 11.84
CA PRO A 459 25.27 44.11 10.62
C PRO A 459 26.80 44.17 10.65
N THR A 460 27.37 45.18 11.30
CA THR A 460 28.81 45.48 11.29
C THR A 460 29.64 44.61 12.22
N THR A 461 29.02 44.07 13.28
CA THR A 461 29.70 43.25 14.30
C THR A 461 29.26 41.79 14.29
N LEU A 462 28.42 41.39 13.32
CA LEU A 462 27.91 40.03 13.22
C LEU A 462 29.06 39.05 12.83
N PRO A 463 29.22 37.92 13.53
CA PRO A 463 30.23 36.92 13.17
C PRO A 463 30.00 36.30 11.77
N GLU A 464 31.06 35.88 11.08
CA GLU A 464 30.96 35.27 9.73
C GLU A 464 30.05 34.04 9.67
N TRP A 465 30.03 33.22 10.73
CA TRP A 465 29.17 32.02 10.81
C TRP A 465 27.67 32.36 10.92
N LEU A 466 27.31 33.62 11.21
CA LEU A 466 25.93 34.13 11.20
C LEU A 466 25.64 35.06 10.03
N ALA A 467 26.58 35.28 9.11
CA ALA A 467 26.41 36.27 8.04
C ALA A 467 25.17 36.02 7.16
N ALA A 468 24.76 34.77 7.01
CA ALA A 468 23.55 34.39 6.27
C ALA A 468 22.24 34.54 7.08
N ALA A 469 22.32 34.57 8.42
CA ALA A 469 21.14 34.52 9.29
C ALA A 469 20.14 35.66 9.05
N PRO A 470 20.54 36.94 8.89
CA PRO A 470 19.59 38.02 8.63
C PRO A 470 18.78 37.81 7.33
N ALA A 471 19.44 37.36 6.26
CA ALA A 471 18.79 37.11 4.97
C ALA A 471 17.82 35.92 5.03
N THR A 472 18.20 34.85 5.74
CA THR A 472 17.34 33.68 6.01
C THR A 472 16.10 34.10 6.81
N ILE A 473 16.28 34.87 7.88
CA ILE A 473 15.19 35.36 8.72
C ILE A 473 14.24 36.26 7.91
N GLU A 474 14.78 37.21 7.14
CA GLU A 474 13.97 38.12 6.31
C GLU A 474 13.16 37.35 5.26
N THR A 475 13.75 36.33 4.63
CA THR A 475 13.06 35.48 3.64
C THR A 475 11.86 34.77 4.27
N VAL A 476 12.03 34.17 5.45
CA VAL A 476 10.94 33.49 6.17
C VAL A 476 9.87 34.50 6.58
N LEU A 477 10.25 35.63 7.19
CA LEU A 477 9.29 36.64 7.65
C LEU A 477 8.47 37.26 6.51
N ASN A 478 9.08 37.42 5.32
CA ASN A 478 8.38 37.92 4.14
C ASN A 478 7.33 36.93 3.62
N ASP A 479 7.60 35.61 3.67
CA ASP A 479 6.62 34.56 3.36
C ASP A 479 5.42 34.63 4.33
N TYR A 480 5.67 34.77 5.63
CA TYR A 480 4.61 34.93 6.64
C TYR A 480 3.80 36.22 6.44
N ALA A 481 4.47 37.34 6.19
CA ALA A 481 3.82 38.62 5.94
C ALA A 481 2.89 38.55 4.71
N GLY A 482 3.36 37.94 3.61
CA GLY A 482 2.59 37.76 2.38
C GLY A 482 1.34 36.88 2.54
N ARG A 483 1.38 35.89 3.44
CA ARG A 483 0.26 34.96 3.70
C ARG A 483 -0.73 35.46 4.74
N SER A 484 -0.31 36.34 5.65
CA SER A 484 -1.11 36.78 6.81
C SER A 484 -2.20 37.82 6.52
N ASN A 485 -2.32 38.30 5.28
CA ASN A 485 -3.28 39.32 4.87
C ASN A 485 -3.24 40.60 5.74
N GLY A 486 -2.04 40.98 6.21
CA GLY A 486 -1.79 42.16 7.04
C GLY A 486 -1.91 41.95 8.55
N LYS A 487 -2.21 40.73 9.04
CA LYS A 487 -2.22 40.42 10.47
C LYS A 487 -0.84 40.14 11.06
N PHE A 488 0.13 39.79 10.24
CA PHE A 488 1.52 39.62 10.64
C PHE A 488 2.38 40.66 9.93
N THR A 489 3.08 41.46 10.71
CA THR A 489 4.03 42.47 10.22
C THR A 489 5.38 42.23 10.88
N TYR A 490 6.45 42.64 10.20
CA TYR A 490 7.78 42.57 10.79
C TYR A 490 8.55 43.85 10.52
N ARG A 491 9.49 44.16 11.41
CA ARG A 491 10.46 45.24 11.26
C ARG A 491 11.86 44.74 11.56
N ILE A 492 12.83 45.27 10.84
CA ILE A 492 14.24 45.03 11.08
C ILE A 492 14.82 46.31 11.66
N VAL A 493 15.51 46.20 12.80
CA VAL A 493 16.08 47.33 13.52
C VAL A 493 17.56 47.07 13.77
N ASP A 494 18.39 48.01 13.34
CA ASP A 494 19.81 48.04 13.70
C ASP A 494 20.00 48.91 14.95
N PRO A 495 20.37 48.33 16.11
CA PRO A 495 20.59 49.08 17.34
C PRO A 495 21.74 50.09 17.29
N ASP A 496 22.65 49.95 16.33
CA ASP A 496 23.85 50.80 16.19
C ASP A 496 23.69 51.94 15.19
N ALA A 497 22.58 51.95 14.44
CA ALA A 497 22.32 52.96 13.43
C ALA A 497 22.03 54.34 14.07
N PRO A 498 22.57 55.44 13.51
CA PRO A 498 22.29 56.79 14.01
C PRO A 498 20.81 57.15 13.81
N GLY A 499 20.09 57.33 14.92
CA GLY A 499 18.64 57.57 14.93
C GLY A 499 17.78 56.31 14.97
N SER A 500 18.34 55.17 15.41
CA SER A 500 17.60 53.92 15.60
C SER A 500 16.35 54.14 16.49
N PRO A 501 15.19 53.56 16.14
CA PRO A 501 13.98 53.59 16.97
C PRO A 501 14.18 53.01 18.37
N MET A 502 15.18 52.15 18.54
CA MET A 502 15.59 51.62 19.84
C MET A 502 17.09 51.35 19.88
N GLY A 503 17.80 52.08 20.75
CA GLY A 503 19.24 51.90 20.95
C GLY A 503 19.59 50.72 21.88
N ARG A 504 20.88 50.39 21.98
CA ARG A 504 21.38 49.30 22.87
C ARG A 504 20.89 49.41 24.32
N GLN A 505 20.85 50.63 24.87
CA GLN A 505 20.41 50.87 26.24
C GLN A 505 18.89 50.63 26.41
N GLU A 506 18.08 51.07 25.45
CA GLU A 506 16.63 50.88 25.47
C GLU A 506 16.23 49.41 25.30
N LEU A 507 17.00 48.63 24.53
CA LEU A 507 16.80 47.18 24.41
C LEU A 507 17.03 46.45 25.73
N LEU A 508 18.03 46.89 26.49
CA LEU A 508 18.32 46.36 27.82
C LEU A 508 17.21 46.75 28.81
N ASP A 509 16.78 48.01 28.81
CA ASP A 509 15.80 48.53 29.77
C ASP A 509 14.38 47.99 29.49
N THR A 510 14.02 47.80 28.22
CA THR A 510 12.66 47.38 27.81
C THR A 510 12.50 45.87 27.76
N TYR A 511 13.47 45.16 27.18
CA TYR A 511 13.38 43.71 26.93
C TYR A 511 14.44 42.89 27.68
N GLY A 512 15.35 43.51 28.43
CA GLY A 512 16.43 42.82 29.14
C GLY A 512 17.51 42.26 28.21
N LEU A 513 17.58 42.72 26.96
CA LEU A 513 18.45 42.14 25.95
C LEU A 513 19.89 42.66 26.07
N GLN A 514 20.79 41.75 26.47
CA GLN A 514 22.22 42.02 26.53
C GLN A 514 22.89 41.74 25.19
N PRO A 515 23.94 42.50 24.83
CA PRO A 515 24.69 42.24 23.61
C PRO A 515 25.51 40.95 23.74
N LEU A 516 25.57 40.15 22.68
CA LEU A 516 26.34 38.92 22.60
C LEU A 516 27.80 39.23 22.25
N ALA A 517 28.76 38.58 22.90
CA ALA A 517 30.18 38.76 22.59
C ALA A 517 30.54 38.03 21.27
N VAL A 518 31.23 38.73 20.35
CA VAL A 518 31.67 38.15 19.07
C VAL A 518 32.70 37.03 19.29
N SER A 519 33.57 37.20 20.28
CA SER A 519 34.50 36.18 20.75
C SER A 519 34.88 36.40 22.22
N LEU A 520 35.42 35.38 22.89
CA LEU A 520 35.89 35.47 24.29
C LEU A 520 36.96 36.54 24.54
N PHE A 521 37.62 37.02 23.48
CA PHE A 521 38.76 37.94 23.56
C PHE A 521 38.53 39.28 22.83
N SER A 522 37.36 39.49 22.20
CA SER A 522 37.02 40.75 21.55
C SER A 522 36.16 41.63 22.46
N GLN A 523 36.32 42.95 22.35
CA GLN A 523 35.39 43.93 22.94
C GLN A 523 34.15 44.15 22.06
N ASP A 524 34.14 43.58 20.85
CA ASP A 524 33.03 43.69 19.92
C ASP A 524 31.87 42.82 20.38
N SER A 525 30.68 43.39 20.29
CA SER A 525 29.44 42.74 20.64
C SER A 525 28.36 42.99 19.60
N TYR A 526 27.46 42.04 19.46
CA TYR A 526 26.43 42.02 18.44
C TYR A 526 25.06 41.69 19.04
N TYR A 527 24.00 42.10 18.34
CA TYR A 527 22.63 41.65 18.61
C TYR A 527 22.19 40.69 17.51
N LEU A 528 21.44 39.65 17.88
CA LEU A 528 20.64 38.84 16.96
C LEU A 528 19.46 38.27 17.76
N TYR A 529 18.41 39.06 17.89
CA TYR A 529 17.22 38.70 18.66
C TYR A 529 15.97 38.94 17.84
N MET A 530 15.01 38.01 17.94
CA MET A 530 13.67 38.18 17.40
C MET A 530 12.70 38.36 18.57
N VAL A 531 11.94 39.46 18.56
CA VAL A 531 10.95 39.78 19.58
C VAL A 531 9.60 39.91 18.91
N MET A 532 8.64 39.11 19.36
CA MET A 532 7.26 39.14 18.89
C MET A 532 6.40 39.88 19.90
N GLU A 533 5.68 40.91 19.45
CA GLU A 533 4.73 41.66 20.26
C GLU A 533 3.29 41.30 19.87
N VAL A 534 2.52 40.86 20.88
CA VAL A 534 1.10 40.52 20.73
C VAL A 534 0.31 41.09 21.90
N GLY A 535 -0.69 41.93 21.61
CA GLY A 535 -1.57 42.50 22.63
C GLY A 535 -0.84 43.28 23.74
N GLY A 536 0.30 43.91 23.41
CA GLY A 536 1.13 44.67 24.36
C GLY A 536 2.06 43.82 25.25
N LYS A 537 2.20 42.51 24.98
CA LYS A 537 3.20 41.65 25.62
C LYS A 537 4.28 41.26 24.62
N ALA A 538 5.53 41.44 25.01
CA ALA A 538 6.69 41.04 24.23
C ALA A 538 7.17 39.64 24.60
N GLN A 539 7.47 38.83 23.59
CA GLN A 539 8.03 37.51 23.76
C GLN A 539 9.24 37.30 22.85
N LEU A 540 10.30 36.73 23.40
CA LEU A 540 11.49 36.35 22.63
C LEU A 540 11.27 35.07 21.83
N VAL A 541 11.77 35.07 20.60
CA VAL A 541 11.70 33.96 19.65
C VAL A 541 13.13 33.50 19.36
N TYR A 542 13.41 32.23 19.67
CA TYR A 542 14.72 31.63 19.48
C TYR A 542 14.62 30.43 18.51
N PRO A 543 15.33 30.46 17.37
CA PRO A 543 15.47 29.30 16.51
C PRO A 543 16.38 28.27 17.17
N SER A 544 15.98 27.00 17.12
CA SER A 544 16.79 25.88 17.59
C SER A 544 17.91 25.59 16.59
N GLY A 545 19.18 25.60 16.99
CA GLY A 545 20.29 25.16 16.12
C GLY A 545 20.91 26.27 15.25
N GLU A 546 21.21 25.95 13.98
CA GLU A 546 22.09 26.75 13.08
C GLU A 546 21.39 27.91 12.33
N VAL A 547 20.22 28.38 12.78
CA VAL A 547 19.44 29.44 12.12
C VAL A 547 19.15 29.11 10.63
N SER A 548 18.74 27.87 10.37
CA SER A 548 18.25 27.46 9.04
C SER A 548 16.83 27.98 8.78
N GLU A 549 16.37 27.96 7.51
CA GLU A 549 14.98 28.34 7.18
C GLU A 549 13.94 27.54 7.96
N ALA A 550 14.18 26.23 8.15
CA ALA A 550 13.28 25.34 8.88
C ALA A 550 13.22 25.70 10.37
N ASP A 551 14.37 25.97 10.99
CA ASP A 551 14.47 26.31 12.41
C ASP A 551 13.81 27.66 12.70
N VAL A 552 14.03 28.66 11.84
CA VAL A 552 13.40 29.98 11.95
C VAL A 552 11.89 29.87 11.76
N ARG A 553 11.44 29.11 10.75
CA ARG A 553 10.01 28.89 10.49
C ARG A 553 9.33 28.23 11.69
N SER A 554 9.93 27.17 12.23
CA SER A 554 9.42 26.46 13.41
C SER A 554 9.35 27.39 14.63
N ALA A 555 10.40 28.17 14.89
CA ALA A 555 10.42 29.08 16.05
C ALA A 555 9.36 30.19 15.97
N VAL A 556 9.19 30.79 14.79
CA VAL A 556 8.14 31.80 14.55
C VAL A 556 6.76 31.18 14.68
N GLU A 557 6.55 29.98 14.14
CA GLU A 557 5.28 29.26 14.25
C GLU A 557 4.93 28.92 15.70
N SER A 558 5.88 28.37 16.47
CA SER A 558 5.69 28.10 17.90
C SER A 558 5.37 29.36 18.68
N ALA A 559 6.01 30.49 18.34
CA ALA A 559 5.69 31.78 18.95
C ALA A 559 4.27 32.25 18.62
N LEU A 560 3.85 32.18 17.35
CA LEU A 560 2.48 32.51 16.93
C LEU A 560 1.42 31.62 17.60
N LYS A 561 1.70 30.31 17.74
CA LYS A 561 0.81 29.37 18.45
C LYS A 561 0.64 29.75 19.92
N ARG A 562 1.72 30.19 20.60
CA ARG A 562 1.66 30.66 22.00
C ARG A 562 0.86 31.94 22.17
N SER A 563 0.85 32.80 21.16
CA SER A 563 0.14 34.07 21.21
C SER A 563 -1.33 33.99 20.78
N SER A 564 -1.75 32.87 20.17
CA SER A 564 -3.13 32.66 19.70
C SER A 564 -3.99 31.93 20.75
N SER A 565 -5.24 32.37 20.95
CA SER A 565 -6.14 31.77 21.95
C SER A 565 -6.81 30.49 21.42
N GLY A 566 -6.80 29.41 22.21
CA GLY A 566 -7.40 28.11 21.85
C GLY A 566 -6.47 27.10 21.15
N PHE A 567 -5.17 27.40 21.07
CA PHE A 567 -4.18 26.57 20.36
C PHE A 567 -3.33 25.69 21.28
N LEU A 568 -3.12 26.08 22.53
CA LEU A 568 -2.38 25.30 23.53
C LEU A 568 -3.33 24.49 24.42
N GLN A 569 -2.94 23.27 24.81
CA GLN A 569 -3.67 22.52 25.82
C GLN A 569 -3.52 23.20 27.19
N VAL A 570 -4.61 23.32 27.94
CA VAL A 570 -4.60 23.93 29.27
C VAL A 570 -4.11 22.91 30.31
N VAL A 571 -3.02 23.24 30.98
CA VAL A 571 -2.46 22.42 32.07
C VAL A 571 -2.60 23.18 33.39
N GLY A 572 -3.32 22.56 34.33
CA GLY A 572 -3.41 23.06 35.71
C GLY A 572 -2.19 22.63 36.50
N VAL A 573 -1.41 23.58 37.03
CA VAL A 573 -0.20 23.32 37.81
C VAL A 573 -0.37 23.89 39.21
N TRP A 574 -0.59 23.03 40.19
CA TRP A 574 -0.59 23.41 41.59
C TRP A 574 0.82 23.30 42.17
N THR A 575 1.35 24.39 42.72
CA THR A 575 2.66 24.41 43.38
C THR A 575 2.51 24.82 44.85
N PRO A 576 3.31 24.25 45.77
CA PRO A 576 3.32 24.67 47.16
C PRO A 576 3.72 26.15 47.29
N PRO A 577 3.11 26.92 48.21
CA PRO A 577 3.48 28.31 48.44
C PRO A 577 4.95 28.42 48.91
N ALA A 578 5.69 29.31 48.28
CA ALA A 578 7.09 29.61 48.61
C ALA A 578 7.15 30.35 49.96
N VAL A 579 7.31 29.60 51.06
CA VAL A 579 7.47 30.19 52.41
C VAL A 579 8.94 30.57 52.61
N PRO A 580 9.28 31.85 52.87
CA PRO A 580 10.65 32.24 53.18
C PRO A 580 11.12 31.57 54.47
N THR A 581 12.32 30.99 54.46
CA THR A 581 12.92 30.36 55.65
C THR A 581 13.96 31.30 56.26
N GLN A 582 13.98 31.45 57.58
CA GLN A 582 15.06 32.18 58.26
C GLN A 582 16.26 31.26 58.49
N ASP A 583 17.45 31.77 58.26
CA ASP A 583 18.67 31.05 58.61
C ASP A 583 18.99 31.13 60.10
N MET A 584 20.03 30.41 60.51
CA MET A 584 20.54 30.37 61.89
C MET A 584 20.94 31.75 62.45
N PHE A 585 21.04 32.79 61.60
CA PHE A 585 21.39 34.16 61.96
C PHE A 585 20.18 35.11 61.86
N GLY A 586 18.98 34.59 61.64
CA GLY A 586 17.74 35.36 61.56
C GLY A 586 17.56 36.13 60.26
N GLN A 587 18.39 35.88 59.24
CA GLN A 587 18.22 36.48 57.92
C GLN A 587 17.20 35.69 57.10
N THR A 588 16.29 36.40 56.45
CA THR A 588 15.29 35.80 55.56
C THR A 588 15.97 35.28 54.31
N GLN A 589 16.03 33.96 54.15
CA GLN A 589 16.53 33.30 52.95
C GLN A 589 15.37 32.94 52.01
N GLN A 590 15.62 33.08 50.70
CA GLN A 590 14.69 32.58 49.70
C GLN A 590 14.56 31.05 49.81
N PRO A 591 13.37 30.48 49.59
CA PRO A 591 13.15 29.05 49.73
C PRO A 591 14.07 28.24 48.80
N LEU A 592 14.65 27.17 49.36
CA LEU A 592 15.58 26.26 48.68
C LEU A 592 14.97 25.54 47.48
N SER A 593 13.65 25.44 47.39
CA SER A 593 12.92 24.86 46.26
C SER A 593 11.93 25.88 45.69
N SER A 594 12.08 26.19 44.40
CA SER A 594 11.11 26.95 43.62
C SER A 594 10.63 26.09 42.45
N TRP A 595 9.32 26.09 42.22
CA TRP A 595 8.71 25.38 41.08
C TRP A 595 8.55 26.28 39.85
N GLN A 596 9.21 27.45 39.87
CA GLN A 596 9.17 28.44 38.79
C GLN A 596 9.76 27.89 37.49
N GLN A 597 10.85 27.12 37.56
CA GLN A 597 11.45 26.51 36.36
C GLN A 597 10.52 25.48 35.72
N VAL A 598 9.79 24.69 36.51
CA VAL A 598 8.82 23.72 35.99
C VAL A 598 7.64 24.43 35.35
N SER A 599 7.12 25.48 35.97
CA SER A 599 6.06 26.31 35.38
C SER A 599 6.52 26.99 34.08
N GLN A 600 7.74 27.52 34.04
CA GLN A 600 8.33 28.14 32.84
C GLN A 600 8.57 27.11 31.72
N ALA A 601 9.04 25.91 32.04
CA ALA A 601 9.22 24.83 31.06
C ALA A 601 7.88 24.39 30.47
N LEU A 602 6.86 24.20 31.31
CA LEU A 602 5.52 23.83 30.85
C LEU A 602 4.87 24.93 29.99
N GLN A 603 5.14 26.20 30.28
CA GLN A 603 4.67 27.34 29.47
C GLN A 603 5.27 27.38 28.05
N GLN A 604 6.31 26.59 27.76
CA GLN A 604 6.86 26.49 26.40
C GLN A 604 5.90 25.77 25.45
N GLU A 605 5.14 24.79 25.97
CA GLU A 605 4.28 23.90 25.18
C GLU A 605 2.78 23.96 25.57
N TYR A 606 2.45 24.52 26.73
CA TYR A 606 1.10 24.48 27.31
C TYR A 606 0.62 25.83 27.85
N GLU A 607 -0.69 26.05 27.88
CA GLU A 607 -1.30 27.15 28.64
C GLU A 607 -1.35 26.75 30.12
N VAL A 608 -0.38 27.22 30.92
CA VAL A 608 -0.29 26.88 32.34
C VAL A 608 -1.19 27.80 33.17
N ARG A 609 -2.14 27.19 33.90
CA ARG A 609 -2.96 27.88 34.91
C ARG A 609 -2.60 27.36 36.30
N THR A 610 -2.41 28.27 37.25
CA THR A 610 -2.10 27.96 38.65
C THR A 610 -3.34 27.93 39.52
#